data_AF-A0A537IUP0-F1
#
_entry.id   AF-A0A537IUP0-F1
#
_cell.length_a   1.000
_cell.length_b   1.000
_cell.length_c   1.000
_cell.angle_alpha   90.00
_cell.angle_beta   90.00
_cell.angle_gamma   90.00
#
_symmetry.space_group_name_H-M   'P 1'
#
loop_
_entity.id
_entity.type
_entity.pdbx_description
1 polymer ?
#
loop_
_entity_poly.entity_id
_entity_poly.type
_entity_poly.pdbx_seq_one_letter_code
_entity_poly.pdbx_strand_id
1 'polypeptide(L)'
;MKVFISILILLLFLNACNNHPGENEETTKPNASGAGQVMQDTLSDIQLEKITRIQAVFSEVYPVSLEETISDFQKDPDRDRQIIIWTKMADAYESYVKSRKEIDAARKKEAFTLILSRTMMGPDQAVANSKLKLLSQQDILEILNYCDF
;
A
#
# COMPACT_ATOMS: atom_id res chain seq x y z
N MET A 1 25.41 -3.28 22.45
CA MET A 1 26.54 -4.10 21.97
C MET A 1 25.97 -5.23 21.13
N LYS A 2 26.56 -5.44 19.94
CA LYS A 2 26.28 -6.45 18.89
C LYS A 2 25.22 -6.09 17.84
N VAL A 3 25.82 -5.73 16.71
CA VAL A 3 25.31 -5.51 15.36
C VAL A 3 25.20 -6.86 14.63
N PHE A 4 24.45 -6.87 13.51
CA PHE A 4 24.36 -7.92 12.47
C PHE A 4 23.52 -9.13 12.88
N ILE A 5 22.44 -9.46 12.17
CA ILE A 5 22.49 -10.23 10.92
C ILE A 5 21.43 -9.71 9.93
N SER A 6 21.93 -9.07 8.87
CA SER A 6 21.28 -9.08 7.56
C SER A 6 21.38 -10.49 6.96
N ILE A 7 20.49 -10.79 6.00
CA ILE A 7 20.55 -11.92 5.07
C ILE A 7 19.98 -13.24 5.62
N LEU A 8 18.67 -13.40 5.45
CA LEU A 8 18.08 -14.72 5.13
C LEU A 8 17.21 -14.56 3.88
N ILE A 9 17.81 -14.04 2.81
CA ILE A 9 17.32 -14.17 1.45
C ILE A 9 18.00 -15.43 0.88
N LEU A 10 17.22 -16.23 0.16
CA LEU A 10 17.66 -17.08 -0.94
C LEU A 10 18.49 -18.33 -0.60
N LEU A 11 17.84 -19.40 -0.14
CA LEU A 11 18.38 -20.76 -0.30
C LEU A 11 17.27 -21.82 -0.55
N LEU A 12 16.41 -21.62 -1.56
CA LEU A 12 15.58 -22.70 -2.12
C LEU A 12 15.37 -22.57 -3.64
N PHE A 13 16.45 -22.43 -4.40
CA PHE A 13 16.42 -22.74 -5.83
C PHE A 13 17.71 -23.42 -6.25
N LEU A 14 17.83 -24.72 -5.99
CA LEU A 14 18.63 -25.63 -6.81
C LEU A 14 18.09 -27.06 -6.70
N ASN A 15 18.02 -27.70 -7.88
CA ASN A 15 17.74 -29.10 -8.22
C ASN A 15 16.27 -29.47 -8.45
N ALA A 16 15.87 -30.01 -9.59
CA ALA A 16 16.61 -30.33 -10.81
C ALA A 16 15.60 -30.60 -11.94
N CYS A 17 15.95 -30.18 -13.16
CA CYS A 17 15.35 -30.66 -14.39
C CYS A 17 15.50 -32.19 -14.45
N ASN A 18 14.40 -32.91 -14.60
CA ASN A 18 14.43 -34.27 -15.10
C ASN A 18 14.08 -34.22 -16.59
N ASN A 19 15.11 -34.41 -17.42
CA ASN A 19 14.95 -34.67 -18.85
C ASN A 19 14.44 -36.10 -19.02
N HIS A 20 13.36 -36.30 -19.76
CA HIS A 20 13.12 -37.54 -20.49
C HIS A 20 12.70 -37.20 -21.93
N PRO A 21 13.28 -37.86 -22.95
CA PRO A 21 13.01 -37.57 -24.34
C PRO A 21 11.93 -38.47 -24.94
N GLY A 22 11.18 -37.91 -25.90
CA GLY A 22 10.53 -38.63 -26.99
C GLY A 22 9.04 -38.96 -26.78
N GLU A 23 8.18 -38.31 -27.56
CA GLU A 23 7.52 -38.96 -28.71
C GLU A 23 6.77 -37.90 -29.55
N ASN A 24 6.77 -38.12 -30.87
CA ASN A 24 6.19 -37.25 -31.87
C ASN A 24 4.66 -37.39 -31.89
N GLU A 25 3.92 -36.28 -31.86
CA GLU A 25 2.56 -36.24 -32.41
C GLU A 25 2.30 -34.90 -33.12
N GLU A 26 1.50 -35.04 -34.17
CA GLU A 26 1.27 -34.13 -35.27
C GLU A 26 0.66 -32.78 -34.91
N THR A 27 0.97 -31.84 -35.80
CA THR A 27 0.38 -30.53 -36.01
C THR A 27 -1.09 -30.39 -35.62
N THR A 28 -1.35 -29.52 -34.63
CA THR A 28 -2.60 -28.76 -34.56
C THR A 28 -2.25 -27.30 -34.28
N LYS A 29 -2.52 -26.41 -35.24
CA LYS A 29 -2.40 -24.96 -35.07
C LYS A 29 -3.25 -24.53 -33.85
N PRO A 30 -2.71 -23.79 -32.87
CA PRO A 30 -3.57 -23.08 -31.94
C PRO A 30 -4.18 -21.91 -32.71
N ASN A 31 -5.50 -22.00 -32.95
CA ASN A 31 -6.28 -20.83 -33.31
C ASN A 31 -6.01 -19.73 -32.28
N ALA A 32 -5.63 -18.56 -32.77
CA ALA A 32 -5.58 -17.32 -32.02
C ALA A 32 -6.98 -17.06 -31.45
N SER A 33 -7.20 -17.45 -30.20
CA SER A 33 -8.44 -17.26 -29.46
C SER A 33 -8.10 -16.76 -28.07
N GLY A 34 -8.53 -15.54 -27.80
CA GLY A 34 -8.38 -14.87 -26.52
C GLY A 34 -7.18 -13.92 -26.50
N ALA A 35 -7.32 -12.79 -27.19
CA ALA A 35 -6.51 -11.61 -26.90
C ALA A 35 -6.63 -11.33 -25.39
N GLY A 36 -5.62 -11.75 -24.63
CA GLY A 36 -5.39 -11.21 -23.31
C GLY A 36 -5.32 -9.72 -23.51
N GLN A 37 -6.28 -8.99 -22.95
CA GLN A 37 -6.21 -7.54 -22.94
C GLN A 37 -4.83 -7.21 -22.37
N VAL A 38 -4.00 -6.57 -23.19
CA VAL A 38 -2.76 -5.96 -22.74
C VAL A 38 -3.19 -5.08 -21.57
N MET A 39 -2.82 -5.50 -20.36
CA MET A 39 -3.10 -4.74 -19.15
C MET A 39 -2.61 -3.32 -19.45
N GLN A 40 -3.51 -2.33 -19.39
CA GLN A 40 -3.08 -0.96 -19.64
C GLN A 40 -2.05 -0.61 -18.55
N ASP A 41 -0.77 -0.63 -18.93
CA ASP A 41 0.38 -0.27 -18.09
C ASP A 41 0.34 1.19 -17.64
N THR A 42 -0.67 1.94 -18.06
CA THR A 42 -0.88 3.35 -17.77
C THR A 42 -2.03 3.56 -16.79
N LEU A 43 -1.86 4.50 -15.87
CA LEU A 43 -2.94 4.99 -15.00
C LEU A 43 -3.95 5.79 -15.83
N SER A 44 -5.23 5.61 -15.56
CA SER A 44 -6.30 6.49 -16.06
C SER A 44 -6.25 7.86 -15.38
N ASP A 45 -6.86 8.87 -16.00
CA ASP A 45 -6.93 10.23 -15.44
C ASP A 45 -7.58 10.25 -14.04
N ILE A 46 -8.61 9.44 -13.82
CA ILE A 46 -9.29 9.32 -12.51
C ILE A 46 -8.37 8.72 -11.45
N GLN A 47 -7.56 7.72 -11.82
CA GLN A 47 -6.58 7.15 -10.89
C GLN A 47 -5.48 8.18 -10.59
N LEU A 48 -5.01 8.91 -11.59
CA LEU A 48 -4.00 9.94 -11.44
C LEU A 48 -4.47 11.09 -10.53
N GLU A 49 -5.73 11.51 -10.67
CA GLU A 49 -6.35 12.51 -9.79
C GLU A 49 -6.36 12.03 -8.33
N LYS A 50 -6.80 10.79 -8.09
CA LYS A 50 -6.81 10.21 -6.73
C LYS A 50 -5.41 10.09 -6.14
N ILE A 51 -4.44 9.62 -6.91
CA ILE A 51 -3.05 9.48 -6.48
C ILE A 51 -2.44 10.85 -6.14
N THR A 52 -2.71 11.85 -6.97
CA THR A 52 -2.27 13.23 -6.72
C THR A 52 -2.84 13.77 -5.42
N ARG A 53 -4.13 13.53 -5.16
CA ARG A 53 -4.76 13.90 -3.88
C ARG A 53 -4.13 13.16 -2.70
N ILE A 54 -3.95 11.84 -2.81
CA ILE A 54 -3.34 11.01 -1.76
C ILE A 54 -1.97 11.58 -1.38
N GLN A 55 -1.12 11.86 -2.37
CA GLN A 55 0.21 12.42 -2.13
C GLN A 55 0.14 13.79 -1.46
N ALA A 56 -0.74 14.68 -1.94
CA ALA A 56 -0.89 16.01 -1.37
C ALA A 56 -1.30 15.96 0.11
N VAL A 57 -2.28 15.11 0.45
CA VAL A 57 -2.79 14.94 1.83
C VAL A 57 -1.69 14.47 2.78
N PHE A 58 -0.83 13.56 2.32
CA PHE A 58 0.20 12.97 3.18
C PHE A 58 1.57 13.63 3.10
N SER A 59 1.79 14.59 2.19
CA SER A 59 3.09 15.21 1.91
C SER A 59 3.84 15.74 3.15
N GLU A 60 3.13 16.21 4.17
CA GLU A 60 3.72 16.70 5.43
C GLU A 60 4.27 15.56 6.32
N VAL A 61 3.61 14.40 6.32
CA VAL A 61 3.88 13.29 7.26
C VAL A 61 4.57 12.09 6.61
N TYR A 62 4.44 11.97 5.30
CA TYR A 62 5.01 10.95 4.45
C TYR A 62 5.54 11.62 3.16
N PRO A 63 6.73 12.23 3.21
CA PRO A 63 7.23 13.14 2.17
C PRO A 63 7.83 12.38 0.98
N VAL A 64 6.99 11.60 0.31
CA VAL A 64 7.28 10.95 -0.98
C VAL A 64 6.87 11.92 -2.10
N SER A 65 7.67 12.00 -3.17
CA SER A 65 7.36 12.88 -4.31
C SER A 65 6.10 12.41 -5.06
N LEU A 66 5.45 13.30 -5.81
CA LEU A 66 4.30 12.92 -6.64
C LEU A 66 4.73 11.91 -7.71
N GLU A 67 5.89 12.10 -8.32
CA GLU A 67 6.45 11.22 -9.34
C GLU A 67 6.71 9.82 -8.80
N GLU A 68 7.31 9.72 -7.60
CA GLU A 68 7.54 8.44 -6.93
C GLU A 68 6.24 7.75 -6.53
N THR A 69 5.28 8.51 -5.98
CA THR A 69 3.96 7.98 -5.62
C THR A 69 3.24 7.40 -6.85
N ILE A 70 3.23 8.13 -7.98
CA ILE A 70 2.66 7.66 -9.25
C ILE A 70 3.37 6.39 -9.72
N SER A 71 4.70 6.39 -9.70
CA SER A 71 5.51 5.22 -10.07
C SER A 71 5.15 3.98 -9.25
N ASP A 72 4.97 4.15 -7.93
CA ASP A 72 4.68 3.04 -7.03
C ASP A 72 3.29 2.44 -7.29
N PHE A 73 2.26 3.28 -7.47
CA PHE A 73 0.93 2.79 -7.86
C PHE A 73 0.91 2.16 -9.26
N GLN A 74 1.70 2.67 -10.20
CA GLN A 74 1.74 2.14 -11.56
C GLN A 74 2.32 0.71 -11.59
N LYS A 75 3.34 0.45 -10.76
CA LYS A 75 4.00 -0.86 -10.62
C LYS A 75 3.20 -1.86 -9.79
N ASP A 76 2.23 -1.41 -8.99
CA ASP A 76 1.43 -2.28 -8.14
C ASP A 76 0.43 -3.11 -8.97
N PRO A 77 0.47 -4.46 -8.90
CA PRO A 77 -0.48 -5.32 -9.62
C PRO A 77 -1.92 -5.22 -9.08
N ASP A 78 -2.12 -4.73 -7.86
CA ASP A 78 -3.40 -4.52 -7.18
C ASP A 78 -3.71 -3.00 -7.04
N ARG A 79 -3.22 -2.18 -8.00
CA ARG A 79 -3.29 -0.70 -7.94
C ARG A 79 -4.68 -0.17 -7.62
N ASP A 80 -5.74 -0.76 -8.16
CA ASP A 80 -7.11 -0.27 -7.96
C ASP A 80 -7.53 -0.40 -6.51
N ARG A 81 -7.23 -1.55 -5.89
CA ARG A 81 -7.48 -1.77 -4.48
C ARG A 81 -6.60 -0.87 -3.62
N GLN A 82 -5.34 -0.69 -3.98
CA GLN A 82 -4.46 0.23 -3.25
C GLN A 82 -5.00 1.67 -3.30
N ILE A 83 -5.41 2.16 -4.47
CA ILE A 83 -5.98 3.51 -4.60
C ILE A 83 -7.21 3.66 -3.69
N ILE A 84 -8.07 2.64 -3.60
CA ILE A 84 -9.23 2.65 -2.70
C ILE A 84 -8.78 2.75 -1.23
N ILE A 85 -7.85 1.90 -0.80
CA ILE A 85 -7.36 1.87 0.59
C ILE A 85 -6.72 3.21 0.96
N TRP A 86 -5.79 3.70 0.14
CA TRP A 86 -5.09 4.96 0.38
C TRP A 86 -6.02 6.17 0.31
N THR A 87 -7.07 6.13 -0.52
CA THR A 87 -8.12 7.16 -0.52
C THR A 87 -8.88 7.15 0.81
N LYS A 88 -9.31 5.98 1.30
CA LYS A 88 -9.96 5.87 2.62
C LYS A 88 -9.06 6.35 3.76
N MET A 89 -7.75 6.06 3.68
CA MET A 89 -6.78 6.57 4.66
C MET A 89 -6.72 8.11 4.62
N ALA A 90 -6.68 8.70 3.42
CA ALA A 90 -6.63 10.15 3.25
C ALA A 90 -7.88 10.81 3.83
N ASP A 91 -9.05 10.22 3.59
CA ASP A 91 -10.33 10.71 4.13
C ASP A 91 -10.36 10.66 5.66
N ALA A 92 -9.89 9.56 6.26
CA ALA A 92 -9.82 9.42 7.72
C ALA A 92 -8.83 10.42 8.34
N TYR A 93 -7.67 10.59 7.72
CA TYR A 93 -6.64 11.52 8.16
C TYR A 93 -7.13 12.98 8.08
N GLU A 94 -7.72 13.38 6.95
CA GLU A 94 -8.27 14.73 6.80
C GLU A 94 -9.42 14.99 7.78
N SER A 95 -10.28 14.00 8.02
CA SER A 95 -11.38 14.12 8.98
C SER A 95 -10.86 14.42 10.39
N TYR A 96 -9.82 13.69 10.83
CA TYR A 96 -9.17 13.94 12.11
C TYR A 96 -8.45 15.29 12.16
N VAL A 97 -7.68 15.65 11.12
CA VAL A 97 -6.95 16.92 11.11
C VAL A 97 -7.90 18.11 11.11
N LYS A 98 -9.00 18.06 10.34
CA LYS A 98 -10.00 19.13 10.24
C LYS A 98 -10.84 19.26 11.50
N SER A 99 -10.97 18.22 12.33
CA SER A 99 -11.69 18.31 13.60
C SER A 99 -10.87 18.98 14.71
N ARG A 100 -9.60 19.35 14.44
CA ARG A 100 -8.72 20.03 15.38
C ARG A 100 -8.58 21.51 15.04
N LYS A 101 -8.68 22.37 16.07
CA LYS A 101 -8.39 23.81 15.93
C LYS A 101 -6.92 24.05 15.61
N GLU A 102 -6.05 23.31 16.29
CA GLU A 102 -4.60 23.33 16.11
C GLU A 102 -4.06 21.90 16.30
N ILE A 103 -3.15 21.48 15.43
CA ILE A 103 -2.47 20.19 15.55
C ILE A 103 -1.06 20.31 14.96
N ASP A 104 -0.06 19.87 15.72
CA ASP A 104 1.33 19.88 15.29
C ASP A 104 1.67 18.70 14.35
N ALA A 105 2.77 18.85 13.62
CA ALA A 105 3.24 17.84 12.67
C ALA A 105 3.54 16.47 13.31
N ALA A 106 3.94 16.43 14.58
CA ALA A 106 4.28 15.18 15.26
C ALA A 106 3.03 14.36 15.58
N ARG A 107 1.95 15.00 16.03
CA ARG A 107 0.62 14.37 16.22
C ARG A 107 0.01 13.94 14.90
N LYS A 108 0.12 14.76 13.85
CA LYS A 108 -0.29 14.36 12.50
C LYS A 108 0.43 13.08 12.05
N LYS A 109 1.74 12.98 12.27
CA LYS A 109 2.52 11.79 11.94
C LYS A 109 2.08 10.56 12.72
N GLU A 110 1.75 10.71 14.00
CA GLU A 110 1.17 9.63 14.80
C GLU A 110 -0.22 9.20 14.28
N ALA A 111 -1.06 10.14 13.89
CA ALA A 111 -2.36 9.85 13.29
C ALA A 111 -2.21 9.06 11.99
N PHE A 112 -1.32 9.50 11.09
CA PHE A 112 -0.98 8.75 9.88
C PHE A 112 -0.49 7.34 10.18
N THR A 113 0.40 7.18 11.17
CA THR A 113 0.93 5.87 11.57
C THR A 113 -0.16 4.93 12.08
N LEU A 114 -1.10 5.45 12.88
CA LEU A 114 -2.24 4.67 13.38
C LEU A 114 -3.17 4.25 12.24
N ILE A 115 -3.52 5.18 11.35
CA ILE A 115 -4.39 4.92 10.19
C ILE A 115 -3.75 3.86 9.28
N LEU A 116 -2.47 4.02 8.94
CA LEU A 116 -1.73 3.04 8.14
C LEU A 116 -1.73 1.67 8.82
N SER A 117 -1.45 1.62 10.13
CA SER A 117 -1.46 0.34 10.86
C SER A 117 -2.83 -0.33 10.79
N ARG A 118 -3.92 0.45 10.92
CA ARG A 118 -5.28 -0.06 10.91
C ARG A 118 -5.72 -0.68 9.58
N THR A 119 -5.03 -0.40 8.46
CA THR A 119 -5.30 -1.10 7.18
C THR A 119 -4.82 -2.55 7.18
N MET A 120 -3.87 -2.90 8.04
CA MET A 120 -3.24 -4.23 8.09
C MET A 120 -3.69 -5.08 9.29
N MET A 121 -4.30 -4.48 10.31
CA MET A 121 -4.66 -5.16 11.55
C MET A 121 -5.89 -4.55 12.24
N GLY A 122 -6.41 -5.25 13.25
CA GLY A 122 -7.56 -4.78 14.04
C GLY A 122 -7.22 -3.55 14.92
N PRO A 123 -8.24 -2.85 15.47
CA PRO A 123 -8.06 -1.60 16.21
C PRO A 123 -7.04 -1.68 17.35
N ASP A 124 -7.19 -2.66 18.24
CA ASP A 124 -6.33 -2.79 19.43
C ASP A 124 -4.87 -3.10 19.05
N GLN A 125 -4.69 -3.95 18.04
CA GLN A 125 -3.37 -4.28 17.50
C GLN A 125 -2.74 -3.06 16.82
N ALA A 126 -3.53 -2.25 16.09
CA ALA A 126 -3.04 -1.06 15.43
C ALA A 126 -2.52 -0.03 16.44
N VAL A 127 -3.25 0.20 17.53
CA VAL A 127 -2.82 1.08 18.63
C VAL A 127 -1.52 0.57 19.26
N ALA A 128 -1.45 -0.72 19.58
CA ALA A 128 -0.26 -1.32 20.19
C ALA A 128 0.98 -1.26 19.27
N ASN A 129 0.83 -1.53 17.97
CA ASN A 129 1.93 -1.52 17.01
C ASN A 129 2.40 -0.11 16.65
N SER A 130 1.53 0.89 16.74
CA SER A 130 1.85 2.28 16.36
C SER A 130 2.76 3.00 17.35
N LYS A 131 2.93 2.48 18.59
CA LYS A 131 3.81 3.05 19.64
C LYS A 131 3.59 4.55 19.86
N LEU A 132 2.32 4.96 19.90
CA LEU A 132 1.86 6.34 20.02
C LEU A 132 2.31 6.97 21.35
N LYS A 133 2.71 8.24 21.32
CA LYS A 133 3.22 8.99 22.49
C LYS A 133 2.54 10.33 22.69
N LEU A 134 1.99 10.92 21.63
CA LEU A 134 1.48 12.29 21.60
C LEU A 134 -0.04 12.36 21.47
N LEU A 135 -0.65 11.37 20.80
CA LEU A 135 -2.10 11.25 20.70
C LEU A 135 -2.70 10.86 22.04
N SER A 136 -3.74 11.59 22.45
CA SER A 136 -4.54 11.23 23.62
C SER A 136 -5.43 10.01 23.33
N GLN A 137 -6.00 9.40 24.37
CA GLN A 137 -6.98 8.34 24.20
C GLN A 137 -8.18 8.81 23.36
N GLN A 138 -8.61 10.06 23.53
CA GLN A 138 -9.70 10.64 22.75
C GLN A 138 -9.33 10.77 21.27
N ASP A 139 -8.09 11.20 20.97
CA ASP A 139 -7.61 11.26 19.59
C ASP A 139 -7.62 9.88 18.94
N ILE A 140 -7.12 8.86 19.65
CA ILE A 140 -7.06 7.49 19.16
C ILE A 140 -8.46 6.98 18.83
N LEU A 141 -9.42 7.14 19.73
CA LEU A 141 -10.80 6.71 19.51
C LEU A 141 -11.44 7.42 18.32
N GLU A 142 -11.19 8.73 18.18
CA GLU A 142 -11.73 9.51 17.07
C GLU A 142 -11.11 9.10 15.72
N ILE A 143 -9.80 8.91 15.66
CA ILE A 143 -9.12 8.40 14.46
C ILE A 143 -9.68 7.04 14.06
N LEU A 144 -9.83 6.12 15.02
CA LEU A 144 -10.35 4.78 14.76
C LEU A 144 -11.80 4.81 14.29
N ASN A 145 -12.62 5.76 14.75
CA ASN A 145 -13.98 5.96 14.25
C ASN A 145 -14.03 6.44 12.80
N TYR A 146 -13.00 7.14 12.31
CA TYR A 146 -12.89 7.50 10.90
C TYR A 146 -12.34 6.38 10.02
N CYS A 147 -11.74 5.33 10.60
CA CYS A 147 -11.17 4.19 9.88
C CYS A 147 -12.24 3.15 9.50
N ASP A 148 -13.05 3.42 8.48
CA ASP A 148 -14.02 2.47 7.91
C ASP A 148 -13.37 1.61 6.81
N PHE A 149 -12.44 0.74 7.20
CA PHE A 149 -11.71 -0.16 6.30
C PHE A 149 -12.37 -1.53 6.16
#